data_AF-A0A919AQH9-F1
#
_entry.id   AF-A0A919AQH9-F1
#
_cell.length_a   1.000
_cell.length_b   1.000
_cell.length_c   1.000
_cell.angle_alpha   90.00
_cell.angle_beta   90.00
_cell.angle_gamma   90.00
#
_symmetry.space_group_name_H-M   'P 1'
#
loop_
_entity.id
_entity.type
_entity.pdbx_description
1 polymer ?
#
loop_
_entity_poly.entity_id
_entity_poly.type
_entity_poly.pdbx_seq_one_letter_code
_entity_poly.pdbx_strand_id
1 'polypeptide(L)' 'MIRARTSSSPQEDDQIKGEAMRFEIMRLDDVDGTPVDTTVVDAASVNRIVQQAAAIGQRLWIRPAGTSAS' A
#
# COMPACT_ATOMS: atom_id res chain seq x y z
N MET A 1 -42.88 28.45 -14.28
CA MET A 1 -41.55 28.71 -13.69
C MET A 1 -41.32 27.68 -12.58
N ILE A 2 -40.60 26.58 -12.85
CA ILE A 2 -40.33 25.52 -11.86
C ILE A 2 -38.85 25.16 -11.99
N ARG A 3 -38.03 25.59 -11.02
CA ARG A 3 -36.62 25.19 -10.93
C ARG A 3 -36.57 23.89 -10.13
N ALA A 4 -36.24 22.79 -10.81
CA ALA A 4 -35.95 21.52 -10.16
C ALA A 4 -34.77 21.69 -9.20
N ARG A 5 -34.96 21.32 -7.94
CA ARG A 5 -33.87 21.07 -7.00
C ARG A 5 -33.39 19.64 -7.23
N THR A 6 -32.30 19.50 -7.98
CA THR A 6 -31.44 18.31 -7.92
C THR A 6 -29.99 18.78 -7.98
N SER A 7 -29.54 19.39 -6.89
CA SER A 7 -28.12 19.52 -6.59
C SER A 7 -27.64 18.17 -6.07
N SER A 8 -27.41 17.23 -6.99
CA SER A 8 -26.66 16.01 -6.73
C SER A 8 -25.20 16.30 -7.10
N SER A 9 -24.46 16.83 -6.12
CA SER A 9 -23.00 16.94 -6.17
C SER A 9 -22.38 15.59 -5.78
N PRO A 10 -21.12 15.38 -6.17
CA PRO A 10 -20.68 14.25 -6.97
C PRO A 10 -20.65 12.95 -6.18
N GLN A 11 -20.76 11.85 -6.92
CA GLN A 11 -20.51 10.50 -6.46
C GLN A 11 -19.04 10.41 -5.99
N GLU A 12 -18.79 10.78 -4.73
CA GLU A 12 -17.59 10.48 -3.92
C GLU A 12 -17.56 8.97 -3.66
N ASP A 13 -17.52 8.18 -4.72
CA ASP A 13 -17.31 6.75 -4.62
C ASP A 13 -17.05 6.21 -6.04
N ASP A 14 -16.03 6.77 -6.71
CA ASP A 14 -15.15 5.90 -7.49
C ASP A 14 -14.41 5.03 -6.47
N GLN A 15 -15.18 4.13 -5.83
CA GLN A 15 -14.67 2.95 -5.18
C GLN A 15 -13.84 2.31 -6.27
N ILE A 16 -12.53 2.54 -6.23
CA ILE A 16 -11.53 1.75 -6.90
C ILE A 16 -11.85 0.29 -6.53
N LYS A 17 -12.69 -0.33 -7.36
CA LYS A 17 -12.90 -1.77 -7.48
C LYS A 17 -11.64 -2.43 -8.06
N GLY A 18 -10.47 -1.87 -7.78
CA GLY A 18 -9.23 -2.60 -7.78
C GLY A 18 -9.05 -3.06 -6.36
N GLU A 19 -9.01 -4.37 -6.14
CA GLU A 19 -8.55 -5.01 -4.91
C GLU A 19 -7.58 -4.09 -4.15
N ALA A 20 -7.94 -3.66 -2.92
CA ALA A 20 -7.18 -2.64 -2.20
C ALA A 20 -5.68 -2.95 -2.31
N MET A 21 -4.90 -2.04 -2.92
CA MET A 21 -3.54 -2.35 -3.38
C MET A 21 -2.70 -2.86 -2.20
N ARG A 22 -2.24 -4.10 -2.32
CA ARG A 22 -1.41 -4.76 -1.30
C ARG A 22 0.05 -4.70 -1.69
N PHE A 23 0.91 -4.63 -0.68
CA PHE A 23 2.34 -4.61 -0.84
C PHE A 23 2.96 -5.75 -0.04
N GLU A 24 3.88 -6.46 -0.66
CA GLU A 24 4.78 -7.36 0.03
C GLU A 24 6.00 -6.56 0.47
N ILE A 25 6.27 -6.58 1.76
CA ILE A 25 7.44 -5.97 2.39
C ILE A 25 8.31 -7.11 2.91
N MET A 26 9.53 -7.18 2.39
CA MET A 26 10.54 -8.15 2.78
C MET A 26 11.62 -7.43 3.60
N ARG A 27 11.82 -7.89 4.82
CA ARG A 27 12.90 -7.44 5.71
C ARG A 27 14.15 -8.18 5.32
N LEU A 28 15.21 -7.44 5.05
CA LEU A 28 16.49 -8.01 4.64
C LEU A 28 17.50 -7.90 5.78
N ASP A 29 18.37 -8.90 5.87
CA ASP A 29 19.57 -8.83 6.68
C ASP A 29 20.51 -7.73 6.13
N ASP A 30 21.15 -6.98 7.03
CA ASP A 30 21.99 -5.86 6.64
C ASP A 30 23.36 -6.30 6.09
N VAL A 31 23.84 -7.49 6.47
CA VAL A 31 25.16 -8.01 6.07
C VAL A 31 25.08 -8.59 4.66
N ASP A 32 24.19 -9.55 4.46
CA ASP A 32 24.17 -10.35 3.23
C ASP A 32 22.93 -10.06 2.34
N GLY A 33 22.01 -9.21 2.81
CA GLY A 33 20.78 -8.89 2.05
C GLY A 33 19.79 -10.05 1.96
N THR A 34 19.97 -11.09 2.78
CA THR A 34 19.11 -12.27 2.77
C THR A 34 17.73 -11.94 3.34
N PRO A 35 16.64 -12.51 2.81
CA PRO A 35 15.30 -12.29 3.35
C PRO A 35 15.17 -12.92 4.73
N VAL A 36 14.88 -12.09 5.73
CA VAL A 36 14.66 -12.50 7.12
C VAL A 36 13.19 -12.72 7.41
N ASP A 37 12.33 -11.88 6.84
CA ASP A 37 10.87 -11.93 7.04
C ASP A 37 10.15 -11.31 5.84
N THR A 38 8.94 -11.78 5.56
CA THR A 38 8.07 -11.26 4.51
C THR A 38 6.66 -11.06 5.05
N THR A 39 6.13 -9.85 4.90
CA THR A 39 4.78 -9.51 5.32
C THR A 39 4.03 -8.82 4.18
N VAL A 40 2.76 -9.19 3.99
CA VAL A 40 1.86 -8.50 3.04
C VAL A 40 0.96 -7.54 3.80
N VAL A 41 0.96 -6.27 3.39
CA VAL A 41 0.22 -5.19 4.05
C VAL A 41 -0.59 -4.38 3.05
N ASP A 42 -1.57 -3.62 3.55
CA ASP A 42 -2.29 -2.64 2.77
C ASP A 42 -1.45 -1.36 2.55
N ALA A 43 -1.83 -0.55 1.56
CA ALA A 43 -1.16 0.69 1.21
C ALA A 43 -1.04 1.72 2.37
N ALA A 44 -2.07 1.84 3.23
CA ALA A 44 -2.04 2.79 4.34
C ALA A 44 -1.01 2.40 5.41
N SER A 45 -0.73 1.11 5.56
CA SER A 45 0.26 0.59 6.51
C SER A 45 1.72 0.77 6.06
N VAL A 46 1.99 0.90 4.76
CA VAL A 46 3.35 0.94 4.20
C VAL A 46 4.21 2.07 4.80
N ASN A 47 3.66 3.29 4.88
CA ASN A 47 4.40 4.45 5.39
C ASN A 47 4.89 4.24 6.82
N ARG A 48 4.04 3.65 7.69
CA ARG A 48 4.40 3.38 9.08
C ARG A 48 5.56 2.40 9.17
N ILE A 49 5.53 1.33 8.37
CA ILE A 49 6.55 0.29 8.36
C ILE A 49 7.89 0.84 7.87
N VAL A 50 7.88 1.65 6.81
CA VAL A 50 9.09 2.32 6.30
C VAL A 50 9.71 3.22 7.37
N GLN A 51 8.91 4.02 8.07
CA GLN A 51 9.42 4.89 9.14
C GLN A 51 10.01 4.08 10.30
N GLN A 52 9.37 2.98 10.70
CA GLN A 52 9.87 2.11 11.77
C GLN A 52 11.20 1.46 11.38
N ALA A 53 11.32 0.96 10.14
CA ALA A 53 12.56 0.40 9.64
C ALA A 53 13.68 1.45 9.56
N ALA A 54 13.37 2.65 9.05
CA ALA A 54 14.32 3.75 8.98
C ALA A 54 14.85 4.16 10.36
N ALA A 55 13.99 4.14 11.39
CA ALA A 55 14.37 4.50 12.76
C ALA A 55 15.43 3.59 13.38
N ILE A 56 15.55 2.35 12.91
CA ILE A 56 16.53 1.37 13.42
C ILE A 56 17.58 0.97 12.37
N GLY A 57 17.61 1.65 11.20
CA GLY A 57 18.54 1.34 10.12
C GLY A 57 18.25 0.01 9.40
N GLN A 58 17.00 -0.46 9.42
CA GLN A 58 16.66 -1.74 8.83
C GLN A 58 16.49 -1.67 7.31
N ARG A 59 17.07 -2.65 6.60
CA ARG A 59 16.90 -2.79 5.15
C ARG A 59 15.55 -3.45 4.81
N LEU A 60 14.84 -2.84 3.86
CA LEU A 60 13.56 -3.32 3.34
C LEU A 60 13.59 -3.44 1.81
N TRP A 61 12.88 -4.42 1.29
CA TRP A 61 12.46 -4.50 -0.11
C TRP A 61 10.93 -4.48 -0.17
N ILE A 62 10.36 -3.66 -1.04
CA ILE A 62 8.92 -3.44 -1.10
C ILE A 62 8.46 -3.60 -2.55
N ARG A 63 7.43 -4.41 -2.77
CA ARG A 63 6.81 -4.60 -4.09
C ARG A 63 5.28 -4.73 -3.99
N PRO A 64 4.53 -4.53 -5.08
CA PRO A 64 3.12 -4.90 -5.12
C PRO A 64 2.94 -6.41 -4.88
N ALA A 65 1.97 -6.78 -4.05
CA ALA A 65 1.59 -8.18 -3.85
C ALA A 65 0.63 -8.62 -4.97
N GLY A 66 0.90 -9.75 -5.61
CA GLY A 66 0.07 -10.29 -6.69
C GLY A 66 0.53 -9.96 -8.12
N THR A 67 1.51 -9.07 -8.29
CA THR A 67 2.31 -9.04 -9.54
C THR A 67 3.35 -10.16 -9.45
N SER A 68 2.93 -11.41 -9.65
CA SER A 68 3.90 -12.44 -10.03
C SER A 68 4.60 -11.92 -11.28
N ALA A 69 5.92 -11.74 -11.20
CA ALA A 69 6.71 -11.52 -12.39
C ALA A 69 6.58 -12.79 -13.23
N SER A 70 5.70 -12.74 -14.24
CA SER A 70 5.61 -13.74 -15.30
C SER A 70 6.87 -13.73 -16.15
#